data_AF-A0A914U033-F1
#
_entry.id   AF-A0A914U033-F1
#
_cell.length_a   1.000
_cell.length_b   1.000
_cell.length_c   1.000
_cell.angle_alpha   90.00
_cell.angle_beta   90.00
_cell.angle_gamma   90.00
#
_symmetry.space_group_name_H-M   'P 1'
#
loop_
_entity.id
_entity.type
_entity.pdbx_description
1 polymer ?
#
loop_
_entity_poly.entity_id
_entity_poly.type
_entity_poly.pdbx_seq_one_letter_code
_entity_poly.pdbx_strand_id
1 'polypeptide(L)'
;MLDPFDFERLPKIYAFIVEKLKNCVEKLLSDKTSKKHQAEVLYVSLLTSLKPLLAAKNSLVVMSGLSPPLFELLFEQLPISNRIFVSRFPLAHITLLKTAKYFSEINGFFSAVSNLRKSVPSFSPSDGLFTIPEARNSKCLTEIFSMLSMLLHNGTLLTNDTIETILLCAQAIPNSLGDAFGSILEKPQLLTFRTELFFFTFVGVKKPLAIRRLLESVTQKY
;
A
#
# COMPACT_ATOMS: atom_id res chain seq x y z
N MET A 1 -4.29 23.24 0.68
CA MET A 1 -4.79 21.86 0.92
C MET A 1 -5.13 21.27 -0.44
N LEU A 2 -4.76 20.02 -0.74
CA LEU A 2 -5.12 19.40 -2.02
C LEU A 2 -6.63 19.21 -2.06
N ASP A 3 -7.30 19.87 -3.01
CA ASP A 3 -8.73 19.70 -3.23
C ASP A 3 -8.95 18.68 -4.37
N PRO A 4 -9.53 17.50 -4.09
CA PRO A 4 -9.82 16.50 -5.12
C PRO A 4 -10.83 16.98 -6.18
N PHE A 5 -11.54 18.09 -5.95
CA PHE A 5 -12.53 18.65 -6.86
C PHE A 5 -12.00 19.77 -7.76
N ASP A 6 -10.78 20.27 -7.52
CA ASP A 6 -10.14 21.29 -8.35
C ASP A 6 -9.38 20.64 -9.52
N PHE A 7 -10.13 20.16 -10.51
CA PHE A 7 -9.57 19.40 -11.66
C PHE A 7 -8.55 20.19 -12.50
N GLU A 8 -8.57 21.52 -12.47
CA GLU A 8 -7.62 22.36 -13.22
C GLU A 8 -6.25 22.48 -12.53
N ARG A 9 -6.25 22.67 -11.21
CA ARG A 9 -5.01 22.89 -10.44
C ARG A 9 -4.45 21.60 -9.87
N LEU A 10 -5.29 20.62 -9.60
CA LEU A 10 -4.92 19.37 -8.96
C LEU A 10 -3.75 18.65 -9.68
N PRO A 11 -3.76 18.45 -11.01
CA PRO A 11 -2.66 17.74 -11.68
C PRO A 11 -1.32 18.48 -11.54
N LYS A 12 -1.34 19.81 -11.56
CA LYS A 12 -0.14 20.66 -11.43
C LYS A 12 0.42 20.60 -10.01
N ILE A 13 -0.44 20.74 -9.01
CA ILE A 13 -0.04 20.68 -7.59
C ILE A 13 0.44 19.26 -7.26
N TYR A 14 -0.25 18.23 -7.77
CA TYR A 14 0.16 16.84 -7.61
C TYR A 14 1.53 16.57 -8.22
N ALA A 15 1.77 16.97 -9.47
CA ALA A 15 3.07 16.81 -10.12
C ALA A 15 4.20 17.50 -9.33
N PHE A 16 3.94 18.70 -8.80
CA PHE A 16 4.89 19.39 -7.93
C PHE A 16 5.17 18.60 -6.64
N ILE A 17 4.15 18.06 -5.97
CA ILE A 17 4.32 17.23 -4.76
C ILE A 17 5.12 15.97 -5.09
N VAL A 18 4.82 15.29 -6.20
CA VAL A 18 5.55 14.10 -6.67
C VAL A 18 7.03 14.42 -6.89
N GLU A 19 7.33 15.51 -7.60
CA GLU A 19 8.70 15.95 -7.84
C GLU A 19 9.44 16.23 -6.52
N LYS A 20 8.79 16.91 -5.57
CA LYS A 20 9.37 17.17 -4.25
C LYS A 20 9.58 15.90 -3.44
N LEU A 21 8.65 14.94 -3.50
CA LEU A 21 8.81 13.63 -2.85
C LEU A 21 10.02 12.88 -3.40
N LYS A 22 10.18 12.82 -4.73
CA LYS A 22 11.33 12.19 -5.39
C LYS A 22 12.64 12.85 -5.01
N ASN A 23 12.68 14.18 -5.05
CA ASN A 23 13.84 14.97 -4.61
C ASN A 23 14.21 14.70 -3.13
N CYS A 24 13.22 14.52 -2.25
CA CYS A 24 13.48 14.14 -0.87
C CYS A 24 14.07 12.73 -0.78
N VAL A 25 13.51 11.75 -1.51
CA VAL A 25 14.05 10.37 -1.54
C VAL A 25 15.49 10.35 -2.03
N GLU A 26 15.81 11.06 -3.10
CA GLU A 26 17.18 11.18 -3.63
C GLU A 26 18.14 11.75 -2.58
N LYS A 27 17.73 12.80 -1.86
CA LYS A 27 18.54 13.38 -0.77
C LYS A 27 18.71 12.42 0.41
N LEU A 28 17.66 11.70 0.78
CA LEU A 28 17.71 10.73 1.89
C LEU A 28 18.66 9.56 1.55
N LEU A 29 18.58 9.06 0.31
CA LEU A 29 19.41 7.96 -0.17
C LEU A 29 20.83 8.39 -0.60
N SER A 30 21.07 9.68 -0.84
CA SER A 30 22.40 10.21 -1.14
C SER A 30 23.30 10.20 0.09
N ASP A 31 24.54 9.76 -0.07
CA ASP A 31 25.55 9.84 1.00
C ASP A 31 26.16 11.25 1.15
N LYS A 32 25.88 12.17 0.21
CA LYS A 32 26.58 13.47 0.12
C LYS A 32 25.89 14.64 0.82
N THR A 33 24.67 14.47 1.32
CA THR A 33 23.87 15.60 1.84
C THR A 33 23.85 15.65 3.37
N SER A 34 24.24 16.79 3.95
CA SER A 34 24.17 17.06 5.40
C SER A 34 22.76 17.37 5.90
N LYS A 35 21.80 17.62 5.02
CA LYS A 35 20.42 18.04 5.35
C LYS A 35 19.39 16.90 5.30
N LYS A 36 19.78 15.69 5.70
CA LYS A 36 18.91 14.49 5.68
C LYS A 36 17.66 14.65 6.55
N HIS A 37 17.81 15.19 7.75
CA HIS A 37 16.67 15.42 8.65
C HIS A 37 15.62 16.37 8.04
N GLN A 38 16.05 17.46 7.41
CA GLN A 38 15.12 18.38 6.75
C GLN A 38 14.39 17.73 5.57
N ALA A 39 15.09 16.88 4.81
CA ALA A 39 14.47 16.11 3.73
C ALA A 39 13.45 15.09 4.26
N GLU A 40 13.73 14.45 5.40
CA GLU A 40 12.81 13.51 6.05
C GLU A 40 11.54 14.21 6.54
N VAL A 41 11.66 15.34 7.24
CA VAL A 41 10.52 16.14 7.71
C VAL A 41 9.66 16.60 6.52
N LEU A 42 10.29 17.11 5.47
CA LEU A 42 9.58 17.54 4.27
C LEU A 42 8.88 16.35 3.57
N TYR A 43 9.54 15.20 3.49
CA TYR A 43 8.97 13.98 2.92
C TYR A 43 7.70 13.54 3.65
N VAL A 44 7.73 13.48 4.98
CA VAL A 44 6.57 13.13 5.82
C VAL A 44 5.44 14.14 5.65
N SER A 45 5.76 15.43 5.59
CA SER A 45 4.78 16.50 5.38
C SER A 45 4.08 16.36 4.01
N LEU A 46 4.86 16.11 2.95
CA LEU A 46 4.34 15.91 1.60
C LEU A 46 3.45 14.67 1.50
N LEU A 47 3.83 13.55 2.11
CA LEU A 47 2.97 12.35 2.18
C LEU A 47 1.65 12.64 2.89
N THR A 48 1.69 13.38 4.00
CA THR A 48 0.49 13.74 4.75
C THR A 48 -0.42 14.67 3.94
N SER A 49 0.16 15.53 3.09
CA SER A 49 -0.61 16.43 2.22
C SER A 49 -1.45 15.68 1.17
N LEU A 50 -1.09 14.43 0.83
CA LEU A 50 -1.85 13.59 -0.10
C LEU A 50 -3.15 13.05 0.51
N LYS A 51 -3.33 13.09 1.84
CA LYS A 51 -4.48 12.49 2.53
C LYS A 51 -5.86 12.81 1.92
N PRO A 52 -6.17 14.06 1.52
CA PRO A 52 -7.45 14.37 0.87
C PRO A 52 -7.66 13.61 -0.44
N LEU A 53 -6.61 13.38 -1.21
CA LEU A 53 -6.66 12.61 -2.45
C LEU A 53 -6.84 11.11 -2.19
N LEU A 54 -6.21 10.59 -1.13
CA LEU A 54 -6.36 9.18 -0.76
C LEU A 54 -7.77 8.85 -0.28
N ALA A 55 -8.46 9.81 0.33
CA ALA A 55 -9.85 9.70 0.77
C ALA A 55 -10.87 9.88 -0.36
N ALA A 56 -10.45 10.41 -1.52
CA ALA A 56 -11.33 10.57 -2.67
C ALA A 56 -11.59 9.21 -3.33
N LYS A 57 -12.87 8.94 -3.65
CA LYS A 57 -13.26 7.71 -4.34
C LYS A 57 -12.61 7.62 -5.73
N ASN A 58 -12.23 6.41 -6.15
CA ASN A 58 -11.47 6.12 -7.37
C ASN A 58 -11.93 6.86 -8.64
N SER A 59 -13.24 7.05 -8.84
CA SER A 59 -13.76 7.75 -10.02
C SER A 59 -13.23 9.19 -10.12
N LEU A 60 -13.09 9.90 -9.01
CA LEU A 60 -12.62 11.29 -8.99
C LEU A 60 -11.13 11.41 -9.30
N VAL A 61 -10.32 10.53 -8.71
CA VAL A 61 -8.85 10.48 -8.89
C VAL A 61 -8.50 10.08 -10.33
N VAL A 62 -9.25 9.15 -10.92
CA VAL A 62 -9.08 8.73 -12.31
C VAL A 62 -9.47 9.87 -13.27
N MET A 63 -10.54 10.60 -12.97
CA MET A 63 -10.96 11.76 -13.76
C MET A 63 -9.95 12.93 -13.72
N SER A 64 -9.09 12.99 -12.70
CA SER A 64 -8.09 14.07 -12.59
C SER A 64 -6.83 13.88 -13.43
N GLY A 65 -6.64 12.74 -14.11
CA GLY A 65 -5.48 12.52 -14.99
C GLY A 65 -4.13 12.61 -14.26
N LEU A 66 -4.07 12.20 -12.99
CA LEU A 66 -2.84 12.24 -12.20
C LEU A 66 -1.72 11.40 -12.84
N SER A 67 -0.53 11.99 -12.95
CA SER A 67 0.66 11.31 -13.45
C SER A 67 1.83 11.49 -12.48
N PRO A 68 2.37 10.40 -11.89
CA PRO A 68 1.87 9.02 -12.00
C PRO A 68 0.53 8.79 -11.27
N PRO A 69 -0.16 7.66 -11.50
CA PRO A 69 -1.28 7.24 -10.65
C PRO A 69 -0.84 7.07 -9.19
N LEU A 70 -1.73 7.32 -8.23
CA LEU A 70 -1.42 7.22 -6.79
C LEU A 70 -0.89 5.83 -6.37
N PHE A 71 -1.43 4.76 -6.94
CA PHE A 71 -0.92 3.41 -6.69
C PHE A 71 0.54 3.27 -7.12
N GLU A 72 0.85 3.66 -8.35
CA GLU A 72 2.19 3.60 -8.92
C GLU A 72 3.17 4.47 -8.12
N LEU A 73 2.75 5.67 -7.70
CA LEU A 73 3.55 6.51 -6.81
C LEU A 73 3.92 5.78 -5.51
N LEU A 74 2.93 5.25 -4.80
CA LEU A 74 3.11 4.73 -3.44
C LEU A 74 3.81 3.36 -3.40
N PHE A 75 3.54 2.50 -4.38
CA PHE A 75 4.00 1.11 -4.38
C PHE A 75 5.18 0.85 -5.32
N GLU A 76 5.30 1.59 -6.43
CA GLU A 76 6.33 1.34 -7.44
C GLU A 76 7.44 2.42 -7.44
N GLN A 77 7.09 3.71 -7.30
CA GLN A 77 8.07 4.81 -7.43
C GLN A 77 8.71 5.26 -6.12
N LEU A 78 8.00 5.15 -4.99
CA LEU A 78 8.54 5.49 -3.67
C LEU A 78 9.24 4.28 -3.02
N PRO A 79 10.23 4.50 -2.14
CA PRO A 79 11.12 3.45 -1.65
C PRO A 79 10.48 2.58 -0.54
N ILE A 80 9.25 2.10 -0.72
CA ILE A 80 8.47 1.39 0.31
C ILE A 80 9.13 0.07 0.76
N SER A 81 9.86 -0.60 -0.11
CA SER A 81 10.58 -1.86 0.16
C SER A 81 12.10 -1.72 0.12
N ASN A 82 12.63 -0.50 -0.03
CA ASN A 82 14.07 -0.27 -0.13
C ASN A 82 14.76 -0.46 1.23
N ARG A 83 15.67 -1.44 1.32
CA ARG A 83 16.37 -1.80 2.58
C ARG A 83 17.10 -0.64 3.26
N ILE A 84 17.76 0.23 2.49
CA ILE A 84 18.50 1.37 3.03
C ILE A 84 17.51 2.39 3.60
N PHE A 85 16.42 2.66 2.88
CA PHE A 85 15.39 3.58 3.32
C PHE A 85 14.70 3.11 4.59
N VAL A 86 14.27 1.84 4.62
CA VAL A 86 13.62 1.17 5.76
C VAL A 86 14.49 1.25 7.01
N SER A 87 15.78 0.94 6.90
CA SER A 87 16.68 0.88 8.06
C SER A 87 17.16 2.26 8.55
N ARG A 88 17.39 3.23 7.64
CA ARG A 88 17.95 4.53 8.00
C ARG A 88 16.91 5.60 8.30
N PHE A 89 15.69 5.49 7.76
CA PHE A 89 14.63 6.49 7.90
C PHE A 89 13.30 5.85 8.32
N PRO A 90 13.25 5.23 9.51
CA PRO A 90 12.09 4.46 9.94
C PRO A 90 10.81 5.32 10.06
N LEU A 91 10.93 6.61 10.40
CA LEU A 91 9.79 7.52 10.48
C LEU A 91 9.21 7.86 9.09
N ALA A 92 10.07 8.12 8.11
CA ALA A 92 9.67 8.29 6.73
C ALA A 92 9.02 7.02 6.17
N HIS A 93 9.60 5.86 6.47
CA HIS A 93 9.12 4.55 6.03
C HIS A 93 7.74 4.21 6.62
N ILE A 94 7.57 4.30 7.94
CA ILE A 94 6.28 4.00 8.57
C ILE A 94 5.18 4.94 8.10
N THR A 95 5.51 6.21 7.82
CA THR A 95 4.55 7.16 7.25
C THR A 95 4.11 6.69 5.87
N LEU A 96 5.06 6.37 4.97
CA LEU A 96 4.75 5.85 3.64
C LEU A 96 3.90 4.58 3.71
N LEU A 97 4.26 3.63 4.58
CA LEU A 97 3.53 2.38 4.74
C LEU A 97 2.10 2.62 5.24
N LYS A 98 1.90 3.50 6.23
CA LYS A 98 0.56 3.88 6.72
C LYS A 98 -0.26 4.58 5.64
N THR A 99 0.35 5.44 4.84
CA THR A 99 -0.28 6.09 3.68
C THR A 99 -0.73 5.06 2.65
N ALA A 100 0.15 4.11 2.28
CA ALA A 100 -0.14 3.03 1.34
C ALA A 100 -1.22 2.06 1.85
N LYS A 101 -1.17 1.71 3.16
CA LYS A 101 -2.20 0.93 3.84
C LYS A 101 -3.56 1.62 3.76
N TYR A 102 -3.64 2.88 4.19
CA TYR A 102 -4.88 3.65 4.19
C TYR A 102 -5.49 3.74 2.78
N PHE A 103 -4.66 4.03 1.78
CA PHE A 103 -5.08 4.05 0.39
C PHE A 103 -5.62 2.69 -0.08
N SER A 104 -4.97 1.60 0.32
CA SER A 104 -5.43 0.24 -0.03
C SER A 104 -6.76 -0.09 0.65
N GLU A 105 -6.90 0.21 1.95
CA GLU A 105 -8.11 -0.09 2.72
C GLU A 105 -9.35 0.63 2.18
N ILE A 106 -9.24 1.92 1.86
CA ILE A 106 -10.34 2.69 1.26
C ILE A 106 -10.79 2.08 -0.06
N ASN A 107 -9.85 1.50 -0.80
CA ASN A 107 -10.10 0.88 -2.09
C ASN A 107 -10.36 -0.62 -1.99
N GLY A 108 -10.63 -1.16 -0.79
CA GLY A 108 -10.91 -2.57 -0.56
C GLY A 108 -9.76 -3.49 -1.00
N PHE A 109 -8.52 -3.03 -0.88
CA PHE A 109 -7.31 -3.67 -1.41
C PHE A 109 -7.41 -4.01 -2.91
N PHE A 110 -8.21 -3.23 -3.65
CA PHE A 110 -8.47 -3.39 -5.08
C PHE A 110 -9.12 -4.75 -5.44
N SER A 111 -9.84 -5.37 -4.49
CA SER A 111 -10.48 -6.69 -4.63
C SER A 111 -11.62 -6.72 -5.65
N ALA A 112 -12.47 -5.69 -5.69
CA ALA A 112 -13.63 -5.62 -6.58
C ALA A 112 -13.28 -5.57 -8.07
N VAL A 113 -12.03 -5.22 -8.39
CA VAL A 113 -11.56 -4.98 -9.77
C VAL A 113 -10.52 -6.02 -10.20
N SER A 114 -10.15 -6.95 -9.31
CA SER A 114 -9.21 -8.04 -9.59
C SER A 114 -9.95 -9.29 -10.10
N ASN A 115 -10.59 -9.23 -11.28
CA ASN A 115 -11.02 -10.40 -12.09
C ASN A 115 -11.66 -11.63 -11.38
N LEU A 116 -12.33 -11.44 -10.24
CA LEU A 116 -12.95 -12.55 -9.49
C LEU A 116 -14.45 -12.70 -9.70
N ARG A 117 -15.04 -11.84 -10.53
CA ARG A 117 -16.38 -12.05 -11.10
C ARG A 117 -16.28 -12.42 -12.58
N LYS A 118 -15.74 -13.60 -12.88
CA LYS A 118 -16.16 -14.29 -14.10
C LYS A 118 -17.35 -15.17 -13.75
N SER A 119 -18.45 -14.96 -14.48
CA SER A 119 -19.68 -15.79 -14.56
C SER A 119 -20.89 -15.48 -13.67
N VAL A 120 -21.46 -14.25 -13.74
CA VAL A 120 -22.93 -14.10 -13.75
C VAL A 120 -23.30 -12.86 -14.59
N PRO A 121 -24.06 -12.98 -15.69
CA PRO A 121 -24.60 -11.82 -16.38
C PRO A 121 -25.79 -11.30 -15.59
N SER A 122 -25.52 -10.41 -14.63
CA SER A 122 -26.55 -9.61 -13.97
C SER A 122 -26.59 -8.25 -14.68
N PHE A 123 -27.54 -8.09 -15.60
CA PHE A 123 -27.87 -6.80 -16.17
C PHE A 123 -28.49 -5.93 -15.09
N SER A 124 -27.77 -4.90 -14.65
CA SER A 124 -28.33 -3.75 -13.93
C SER A 124 -27.86 -2.48 -14.66
N PRO A 125 -28.78 -1.67 -15.23
CA PRO A 125 -28.44 -0.61 -16.18
C PRO A 125 -28.09 0.72 -15.48
N SER A 126 -27.13 0.69 -14.55
CA SER A 126 -26.58 1.91 -13.93
C SER A 126 -25.06 2.01 -13.93
N ASP A 127 -24.34 1.00 -14.45
CA ASP A 127 -22.88 0.98 -14.48
C ASP A 127 -22.34 1.61 -15.76
N GLY A 128 -22.52 2.93 -15.84
CA GLY A 128 -21.99 3.76 -16.92
C GLY A 128 -21.00 4.80 -16.42
N LEU A 129 -19.91 4.42 -15.74
CA LEU A 129 -18.76 5.33 -15.57
C LEU A 129 -17.44 4.56 -15.41
N PHE A 130 -16.67 4.53 -16.52
CA PHE A 130 -15.22 4.36 -16.66
C PHE A 130 -14.58 3.18 -15.92
N THR A 131 -14.59 2.04 -16.61
CA THR A 131 -13.73 0.90 -16.36
C THR A 131 -12.25 1.29 -16.53
N ILE A 132 -11.50 1.32 -15.43
CA ILE A 132 -10.04 1.15 -15.47
C ILE A 132 -9.77 -0.19 -16.16
N PRO A 133 -8.80 -0.33 -17.09
CA PRO A 133 -8.54 -1.59 -17.76
C PRO A 133 -8.31 -2.71 -16.73
N GLU A 134 -9.18 -3.73 -16.74
CA GLU A 134 -9.29 -4.81 -15.75
C GLU A 134 -7.96 -5.55 -15.50
N ALA A 135 -7.03 -5.53 -16.46
CA ALA A 135 -5.69 -6.12 -16.37
C ALA A 135 -4.75 -5.40 -15.38
N ARG A 136 -4.95 -4.10 -15.11
CA ARG A 136 -4.06 -3.31 -14.25
C ARG A 136 -4.30 -3.56 -12.76
N ASN A 137 -5.49 -4.06 -12.39
CA ASN A 137 -5.95 -4.06 -10.99
C ASN A 137 -5.75 -5.39 -10.26
N SER A 138 -5.78 -6.53 -10.97
CA SER A 138 -5.30 -7.80 -10.41
C SER A 138 -3.80 -7.75 -10.07
N LYS A 139 -3.04 -6.88 -10.77
CA LYS A 139 -1.63 -6.61 -10.49
C LYS A 139 -1.48 -5.88 -9.14
N CYS A 140 -2.37 -4.95 -8.79
CA CYS A 140 -2.27 -4.16 -7.56
C CYS A 140 -2.28 -5.02 -6.29
N LEU A 141 -3.23 -5.96 -6.18
CA LEU A 141 -3.29 -6.85 -5.01
C LEU A 141 -2.03 -7.74 -4.92
N THR A 142 -1.56 -8.22 -6.07
CA THR A 142 -0.33 -9.00 -6.16
C THR A 142 0.91 -8.19 -5.74
N GLU A 143 1.02 -6.93 -6.19
CA GLU A 143 2.07 -5.98 -5.79
C GLU A 143 2.07 -5.73 -4.29
N ILE A 144 0.87 -5.59 -3.68
CA ILE A 144 0.73 -5.44 -2.23
C ILE A 144 1.31 -6.66 -1.50
N PHE A 145 0.95 -7.89 -1.92
CA PHE A 145 1.51 -9.09 -1.30
C PHE A 145 3.03 -9.22 -1.49
N SER A 146 3.54 -8.91 -2.67
CA SER A 146 4.98 -8.89 -2.94
C SER A 146 5.72 -7.87 -2.06
N MET A 147 5.17 -6.66 -1.93
CA MET A 147 5.72 -5.62 -1.06
C MET A 147 5.75 -6.07 0.41
N LEU A 148 4.64 -6.60 0.94
CA LEU A 148 4.57 -7.06 2.32
C LEU A 148 5.53 -8.25 2.57
N SER A 149 5.65 -9.16 1.61
CA SER A 149 6.58 -10.29 1.68
C SER A 149 8.04 -9.81 1.77
N MET A 150 8.43 -8.86 0.91
CA MET A 150 9.78 -8.28 0.94
C MET A 150 10.08 -7.57 2.27
N LEU A 151 9.09 -6.89 2.85
CA LEU A 151 9.27 -6.25 4.15
C LEU A 151 9.46 -7.29 5.26
N LEU A 152 8.62 -8.33 5.32
CA LEU A 152 8.73 -9.41 6.30
C LEU A 152 10.06 -10.16 6.20
N HIS A 153 10.52 -10.43 4.97
CA HIS A 153 11.81 -11.04 4.71
C HIS A 153 12.98 -10.19 5.27
N ASN A 154 12.83 -8.87 5.27
CA ASN A 154 13.78 -7.92 5.83
C ASN A 154 13.53 -7.63 7.32
N GLY A 155 12.83 -8.53 8.02
CA GLY A 155 12.26 -8.33 9.35
C GLY A 155 13.19 -7.74 10.42
N THR A 156 14.49 -8.03 10.34
CA THR A 156 15.50 -7.50 11.29
C THR A 156 15.72 -6.00 11.18
N LEU A 157 15.31 -5.38 10.08
CA LEU A 157 15.44 -3.94 9.82
C LEU A 157 14.15 -3.17 10.15
N LEU A 158 13.06 -3.86 10.50
CA LEU A 158 11.77 -3.23 10.74
C LEU A 158 11.64 -2.75 12.18
N THR A 159 11.03 -1.58 12.35
CA THR A 159 10.60 -1.11 13.68
C THR A 159 9.32 -1.83 14.12
N ASN A 160 9.04 -1.81 15.43
CA ASN A 160 7.81 -2.40 15.98
C ASN A 160 6.55 -1.81 15.33
N ASP A 161 6.50 -0.50 15.10
CA ASP A 161 5.37 0.17 14.44
C ASP A 161 5.16 -0.31 13.00
N THR A 162 6.26 -0.53 12.27
CA THR A 162 6.22 -1.08 10.91
C THR A 162 5.72 -2.50 10.91
N ILE A 163 6.20 -3.33 11.85
CA ILE A 163 5.73 -4.70 12.03
C ILE A 163 4.24 -4.73 12.35
N GLU A 164 3.78 -3.93 13.31
CA GLU A 164 2.38 -3.83 13.67
C GLU A 164 1.53 -3.41 12.46
N THR A 165 1.99 -2.44 11.68
CA THR A 165 1.29 -1.98 10.48
C THR A 165 1.17 -3.08 9.42
N ILE A 166 2.22 -3.87 9.20
CA ILE A 166 2.20 -5.03 8.29
C ILE A 166 1.19 -6.08 8.76
N LEU A 167 1.14 -6.36 10.06
CA LEU A 167 0.22 -7.34 10.64
C LEU A 167 -1.24 -6.86 10.55
N LEU A 168 -1.49 -5.58 10.79
CA LEU A 168 -2.80 -4.98 10.58
C LEU A 168 -3.24 -5.09 9.11
N CYS A 169 -2.33 -4.88 8.14
CA CYS A 169 -2.62 -5.14 6.73
C CYS A 169 -2.99 -6.62 6.51
N ALA A 170 -2.22 -7.55 7.09
CA ALA A 170 -2.46 -8.99 6.95
C ALA A 170 -3.86 -9.41 7.45
N GLN A 171 -4.39 -8.74 8.49
CA GLN A 171 -5.75 -8.96 8.98
C GLN A 171 -6.82 -8.28 8.12
N ALA A 172 -6.54 -7.09 7.63
CA ALA A 172 -7.52 -6.29 6.89
C ALA A 172 -7.80 -6.87 5.50
N ILE A 173 -6.80 -7.51 4.87
CA ILE A 173 -6.90 -8.07 3.52
C ILE A 173 -8.01 -9.14 3.41
N PRO A 174 -8.02 -10.24 4.21
CA PRO A 174 -9.09 -11.25 4.13
C PRO A 174 -10.48 -10.66 4.38
N ASN A 175 -10.60 -9.75 5.37
CA ASN A 175 -11.87 -9.09 5.68
C ASN A 175 -12.39 -8.24 4.52
N SER A 176 -11.49 -7.61 3.76
CA SER A 176 -11.84 -6.78 2.60
C SER A 176 -12.15 -7.59 1.34
N LEU A 177 -11.64 -8.82 1.26
CA LEU A 177 -11.88 -9.74 0.14
C LEU A 177 -13.15 -10.59 0.36
N GLY A 178 -13.53 -10.86 1.62
CA GLY A 178 -14.68 -11.68 1.94
C GLY A 178 -14.61 -13.04 1.25
N ASP A 179 -15.69 -13.44 0.60
CA ASP A 179 -15.80 -14.73 -0.10
C ASP A 179 -14.81 -14.87 -1.27
N ALA A 180 -14.32 -13.74 -1.82
CA ALA A 180 -13.32 -13.75 -2.88
C ALA A 180 -11.91 -14.13 -2.35
N PHE A 181 -11.68 -14.17 -1.04
CA PHE A 181 -10.39 -14.56 -0.48
C PHE A 181 -10.01 -16.00 -0.85
N GLY A 182 -10.98 -16.92 -0.84
CA GLY A 182 -10.75 -18.34 -1.14
C GLY A 182 -10.11 -18.56 -2.52
N SER A 183 -10.56 -17.80 -3.51
CA SER A 183 -10.09 -17.88 -4.89
C SER A 183 -8.69 -17.34 -5.17
N ILE A 184 -8.06 -16.66 -4.20
CA ILE A 184 -6.68 -16.16 -4.33
C ILE A 184 -5.68 -16.94 -3.48
N LEU A 185 -6.14 -17.90 -2.66
CA LEU A 185 -5.32 -18.66 -1.71
C LEU A 185 -4.10 -19.34 -2.34
N GLU A 186 -4.25 -19.79 -3.60
CA GLU A 186 -3.21 -20.49 -4.35
C GLU A 186 -2.31 -19.57 -5.17
N LYS A 187 -2.56 -18.24 -5.17
CA LYS A 187 -1.70 -17.31 -5.91
C LYS A 187 -0.29 -17.32 -5.31
N PRO A 188 0.76 -17.40 -6.13
CA PRO A 188 2.13 -17.58 -5.65
C PRO A 188 2.56 -16.46 -4.72
N GLN A 189 2.15 -15.21 -4.97
CA GLN A 189 2.52 -14.08 -4.10
C GLN A 189 1.83 -14.13 -2.74
N LEU A 190 0.60 -14.66 -2.66
CA LEU A 190 -0.05 -14.90 -1.38
C LEU A 190 0.61 -16.06 -0.64
N LEU A 191 1.01 -17.12 -1.34
CA LEU A 191 1.78 -18.22 -0.75
C LEU A 191 3.11 -17.73 -0.17
N THR A 192 3.89 -16.95 -0.94
CA THR A 192 5.12 -16.31 -0.46
C THR A 192 4.85 -15.44 0.77
N PHE A 193 3.81 -14.60 0.72
CA PHE A 193 3.44 -13.76 1.86
C PHE A 193 3.09 -14.58 3.10
N ARG A 194 2.31 -15.66 2.96
CA ARG A 194 1.96 -16.56 4.07
C ARG A 194 3.19 -17.24 4.65
N THR A 195 4.11 -17.69 3.80
CA THR A 195 5.37 -18.31 4.23
C THR A 195 6.25 -17.33 5.00
N GLU A 196 6.46 -16.12 4.47
CA GLU A 196 7.23 -15.07 5.14
C GLU A 196 6.57 -14.63 6.45
N LEU A 197 5.24 -14.51 6.48
CA LEU A 197 4.49 -14.20 7.70
C LEU A 197 4.65 -15.31 8.74
N PHE A 198 4.61 -16.59 8.34
CA PHE A 198 4.84 -17.71 9.22
C PHE A 198 6.27 -17.70 9.79
N PHE A 199 7.29 -17.55 8.95
CA PHE A 199 8.67 -17.47 9.42
C PHE A 199 8.91 -16.28 10.36
N PHE A 200 8.38 -15.11 9.99
CA PHE A 200 8.51 -13.91 10.80
C PHE A 200 7.87 -14.07 12.19
N THR A 201 6.70 -14.70 12.26
CA THR A 201 5.94 -14.85 13.51
C THR A 201 6.39 -16.03 14.38
N PHE A 202 6.88 -17.12 13.80
CA PHE A 202 7.28 -18.34 14.53
C PHE A 202 8.79 -18.49 14.75
N VAL A 203 9.62 -17.96 13.85
CA VAL A 203 11.08 -18.16 13.88
C VAL A 203 11.84 -16.88 14.23
N GLY A 204 11.31 -15.70 13.87
CA GLY A 204 12.08 -14.44 13.85
C GLY A 204 11.99 -13.51 15.07
N VAL A 205 10.92 -13.49 15.87
CA VAL A 205 10.72 -12.42 16.88
C VAL A 205 10.14 -12.94 18.21
N LYS A 206 10.75 -12.52 19.34
CA LYS A 206 10.15 -12.60 20.68
C LYS A 206 8.88 -11.74 20.73
N LYS A 207 7.75 -12.40 20.47
CA LYS A 207 6.32 -12.00 20.50
C LYS A 207 5.93 -10.60 21.00
N PRO A 208 4.88 -10.05 20.40
CA PRO A 208 3.71 -9.56 21.12
C PRO A 208 2.60 -10.64 21.14
N LEU A 209 1.97 -10.85 22.30
CA LEU A 209 0.85 -11.78 22.51
C LEU A 209 -0.31 -11.61 21.49
N ALA A 210 -0.43 -10.44 20.87
CA ALA A 210 -1.44 -10.11 19.86
C ALA A 210 -1.33 -10.96 18.58
N ILE A 211 -0.10 -11.30 18.16
CA ILE A 211 0.15 -12.08 16.93
C ILE A 211 -0.31 -13.53 17.09
N ARG A 212 -0.17 -14.10 18.29
CA ARG A 212 -0.61 -15.46 18.59
C ARG A 212 -2.14 -15.58 18.49
N ARG A 213 -2.87 -14.59 19.01
CA ARG A 213 -4.34 -14.51 18.90
C ARG A 213 -4.82 -14.27 17.46
N LEU A 214 -4.05 -13.51 16.67
CA LEU A 214 -4.29 -13.35 15.23
C LEU A 214 -4.23 -14.68 14.49
N LEU A 215 -3.15 -15.43 14.70
CA LEU A 215 -2.91 -16.70 14.02
C LEU A 215 -3.98 -17.72 14.39
N GLU A 216 -4.36 -17.80 15.67
CA GLU A 216 -5.46 -18.63 16.15
C GLU A 216 -6.80 -18.26 15.49
N SER A 217 -7.06 -16.97 15.21
CA SER A 217 -8.29 -16.54 14.53
C SER A 217 -8.31 -16.84 13.03
N VAL A 218 -7.13 -16.93 12.39
CA VAL A 218 -6.98 -17.22 10.96
C VAL A 218 -6.95 -18.73 10.70
N THR A 219 -6.42 -19.53 11.63
CA THR A 219 -6.41 -20.99 11.53
C THR A 219 -7.67 -21.68 12.05
N GLN A 220 -8.50 -21.04 12.89
CA GLN A 220 -9.75 -21.63 13.37
C GLN A 220 -10.96 -21.43 12.43
N LYS A 221 -10.84 -20.60 11.39
CA LYS A 221 -11.93 -20.33 10.43
C LYS A 221 -11.87 -21.12 9.13
N TYR A 222 -10.92 -22.06 9.00
CA TYR A 222 -10.81 -22.98 7.87
C TYR A 222 -10.43 -24.38 8.35
#